data_AF-A0A524FK09-F1
#
_entry.id   AF-A0A524FK09-F1
#
_cell.length_a   1.000
_cell.length_b   1.000
_cell.length_c   1.000
_cell.angle_alpha   90.00
_cell.angle_beta   90.00
_cell.angle_gamma   90.00
#
_symmetry.space_group_name_H-M   'P 1'
#
loop_
_entity.id
_entity.type
_entity.pdbx_description
1 polymer ?
#
loop_
_entity_poly.entity_id
_entity_poly.type
_entity_poly.pdbx_seq_one_letter_code
_entity_poly.pdbx_strand_id
1 'polypeptide(L)'
;MLIWFLSIIWLSLIFFLICLFLYLRKKKNYEILYIIIPLICIGIWALYCLTLVTINQEIPFWDFGIYYYSGRQLLINPNSFYKKDYGYWGVIYLPFFLMLWAISLSLLPYNISYLIWYGLNYIFAILLVLEFNKILKLLGIREKMHRFLFLMVISNGFLIFHQFALNQSKFLVGAILLFILRREIQYNKEEKEKDFKYKFITYFLFCMIVTMAPYFIFLLLIFMFHDIPFGELFKKENLKTYGLVAVIFLSQNFLFFIYPGLILDYFEVLKFYQILQFRLVHYYLIIINEIFIIPNMTQFIVSLILLIILGEIIGFLIITKKLKIHEKFSYFAISFIFLYSLADKTLIILLPLTLLLFIPYFHQDVRGRDFFKKNKYILIGLLSVLGIYLSVNVVNPFNPVENPLYPNIFGGSAGYLIFTVLLGICLLKLHLDKDFYIVERKTEDG
;
A
#
# COMPACT_ATOMS: atom_id res chain seq x y z
N MET A 1 -15.31 26.09 18.05
CA MET A 1 -14.06 26.90 18.20
C MET A 1 -12.81 26.10 17.82
N LEU A 2 -12.61 24.89 18.37
CA LEU A 2 -11.46 24.02 18.05
C LEU A 2 -11.37 23.61 16.57
N ILE A 3 -12.50 23.25 15.94
CA ILE A 3 -12.56 22.90 14.51
C ILE A 3 -12.11 24.08 13.64
N TRP A 4 -12.56 25.29 13.94
CA TRP A 4 -12.15 26.51 13.24
C TRP A 4 -10.67 26.82 13.43
N PHE A 5 -10.13 26.62 14.64
CA PHE A 5 -8.71 26.77 14.93
C PHE A 5 -7.84 25.75 14.16
N LEU A 6 -8.29 24.50 14.06
CA LEU A 6 -7.64 23.46 13.27
C LEU A 6 -7.70 23.78 11.77
N SER A 7 -8.83 24.28 11.26
CA SER A 7 -8.97 24.73 9.86
C SER A 7 -8.00 25.87 9.53
N ILE A 8 -7.79 26.80 10.47
CA ILE A 8 -6.84 27.90 10.32
C ILE A 8 -5.40 27.37 10.30
N ILE A 9 -5.01 26.51 11.25
CA ILE A 9 -3.69 25.86 11.24
C ILE A 9 -3.47 25.12 9.92
N TRP A 10 -4.49 24.40 9.43
CA TRP A 10 -4.46 23.69 8.15
C TRP A 10 -4.27 24.61 6.94
N LEU A 11 -5.05 25.69 6.85
CA LEU A 11 -4.90 26.70 5.80
C LEU A 11 -3.53 27.38 5.86
N SER A 12 -3.05 27.71 7.07
CA SER A 12 -1.72 28.29 7.28
C SER A 12 -0.60 27.34 6.88
N LEU A 13 -0.77 26.04 7.13
CA LEU A 13 0.22 25.04 6.79
C LEU A 13 0.23 24.76 5.29
N ILE A 14 -0.94 24.62 4.64
CA ILE A 14 -1.06 24.57 3.17
C ILE A 14 -0.44 25.82 2.53
N PHE A 15 -0.75 27.01 3.06
CA PHE A 15 -0.18 28.26 2.59
C PHE A 15 1.35 28.32 2.80
N PHE A 16 1.85 27.84 3.94
CA PHE A 16 3.27 27.71 4.22
C PHE A 16 3.95 26.77 3.23
N LEU A 17 3.32 25.65 2.86
CA LEU A 17 3.85 24.74 1.85
C LEU A 17 3.86 25.33 0.45
N ILE A 18 2.83 26.06 0.08
CA ILE A 18 2.78 26.79 -1.19
C ILE A 18 3.89 27.84 -1.20
N CYS A 19 4.05 28.61 -0.12
CA CYS A 19 5.12 29.60 0.04
C CYS A 19 6.51 28.97 0.04
N LEU A 20 6.71 27.84 0.73
CA LEU A 20 7.96 27.08 0.76
C LEU A 20 8.29 26.51 -0.61
N PHE A 21 7.29 25.97 -1.32
CA PHE A 21 7.41 25.50 -2.70
C PHE A 21 7.81 26.64 -3.63
N LEU A 22 7.15 27.81 -3.55
CA LEU A 22 7.44 28.99 -4.36
C LEU A 22 8.84 29.58 -4.03
N TYR A 23 9.21 29.61 -2.76
CA TYR A 23 10.50 30.11 -2.28
C TYR A 23 11.66 29.19 -2.72
N LEU A 24 11.51 27.87 -2.56
CA LEU A 24 12.52 26.90 -2.98
C LEU A 24 12.61 26.76 -4.51
N ARG A 25 11.51 26.98 -5.25
CA ARG A 25 11.50 27.14 -6.72
C ARG A 25 12.39 28.29 -7.17
N LYS A 26 12.35 29.43 -6.46
CA LYS A 26 13.20 30.60 -6.73
C LYS A 26 14.70 30.29 -6.58
N LYS A 27 15.05 29.29 -5.75
CA LYS A 27 16.45 28.91 -5.46
C LYS A 27 17.02 27.80 -6.37
N LYS A 28 16.34 27.42 -7.47
CA LYS A 28 16.72 26.33 -8.40
C LYS A 28 16.99 24.96 -7.74
N ASN A 29 16.52 24.72 -6.51
CA ASN A 29 16.81 23.51 -5.75
C ASN A 29 15.80 22.36 -6.03
N TYR A 30 15.51 22.14 -7.31
CA TYR A 30 14.52 21.16 -7.81
C TYR A 30 14.90 19.69 -7.49
N GLU A 31 16.13 19.45 -7.05
CA GLU A 31 16.69 18.12 -6.79
C GLU A 31 15.99 17.40 -5.64
N ILE A 32 15.60 18.12 -4.59
CA ILE A 32 15.10 17.55 -3.33
C ILE A 32 13.58 17.72 -3.23
N LEU A 33 13.03 18.72 -3.92
CA LEU A 33 11.67 19.19 -3.76
C LEU A 33 10.60 18.17 -4.20
N TYR A 34 10.87 17.39 -5.25
CA TYR A 34 9.92 16.37 -5.73
C TYR A 34 9.72 15.19 -4.77
N ILE A 35 10.63 15.02 -3.80
CA ILE A 35 10.50 14.02 -2.73
C ILE A 35 9.93 14.67 -1.48
N ILE A 36 10.39 15.89 -1.14
CA ILE A 36 9.96 16.60 0.07
C ILE A 36 8.44 16.82 0.09
N ILE A 37 7.82 17.21 -1.04
CA ILE A 37 6.38 17.47 -1.08
C ILE A 37 5.56 16.22 -0.68
N PRO A 38 5.75 15.04 -1.32
CA PRO A 38 5.13 13.79 -0.87
C PRO A 38 5.32 13.47 0.62
N LEU A 39 6.52 13.68 1.16
CA LEU A 39 6.83 13.41 2.57
C LEU A 39 6.10 14.36 3.51
N ILE A 40 6.04 15.65 3.14
CA ILE A 40 5.28 16.65 3.86
C ILE A 40 3.79 16.27 3.85
N CYS A 41 3.23 15.86 2.71
CA CYS A 41 1.84 15.43 2.64
C CYS A 41 1.55 14.31 3.66
N ILE A 42 2.44 13.31 3.75
CA ILE A 42 2.34 12.26 4.78
C ILE A 42 2.40 12.86 6.20
N GLY A 43 3.35 13.73 6.47
CA GLY A 43 3.52 14.37 7.78
C GLY A 43 2.29 15.13 8.26
N ILE A 44 1.63 15.85 7.34
CA ILE A 44 0.44 16.63 7.68
C ILE A 44 -0.73 15.71 8.02
N TRP A 45 -0.98 14.68 7.20
CA TRP A 45 -2.04 13.72 7.48
C TRP A 45 -1.78 12.92 8.76
N ALA A 46 -0.53 12.56 9.03
CA ALA A 46 -0.14 11.93 10.28
C ALA A 46 -0.35 12.85 11.48
N LEU A 47 0.02 14.13 11.42
CA LEU A 47 -0.25 15.06 12.53
C LEU A 47 -1.74 15.29 12.75
N TYR A 48 -2.51 15.36 11.67
CA TYR A 48 -3.95 15.53 11.73
C TYR A 48 -4.63 14.32 12.39
N CYS A 49 -4.30 13.10 11.95
CA CYS A 49 -4.85 11.89 12.56
C CYS A 49 -4.48 11.76 14.03
N LEU A 50 -3.23 12.09 14.38
CA LEU A 50 -2.79 12.08 15.77
C LEU A 50 -3.61 13.05 16.62
N THR A 51 -3.89 14.24 16.11
CA THR A 51 -4.71 15.25 16.78
C THR A 51 -6.17 14.81 16.94
N LEU A 52 -6.75 14.19 15.91
CA LEU A 52 -8.11 13.65 16.01
C LEU A 52 -8.24 12.55 17.06
N VAL A 53 -7.29 11.62 17.07
CA VAL A 53 -7.28 10.48 17.99
C VAL A 53 -7.05 10.92 19.43
N THR A 54 -6.21 11.93 19.68
CA THR A 54 -5.99 12.44 21.04
C THR A 54 -7.21 13.16 21.59
N ILE A 55 -8.00 13.80 20.73
CA ILE A 55 -9.23 14.51 21.11
C ILE A 55 -10.42 13.54 21.25
N ASN A 56 -10.52 12.54 20.38
CA ASN A 56 -11.61 11.58 20.36
C ASN A 56 -11.11 10.15 20.62
N GLN A 57 -11.00 9.80 21.90
CA GLN A 57 -10.51 8.49 22.36
C GLN A 57 -11.49 7.34 22.09
N GLU A 58 -12.72 7.62 21.64
CA GLU A 58 -13.74 6.61 21.33
C GLU A 58 -13.58 6.00 19.93
N ILE A 59 -12.67 6.52 19.10
CA ILE A 59 -12.41 5.93 17.77
C ILE A 59 -11.82 4.52 18.00
N PRO A 60 -12.51 3.45 17.60
CA PRO A 60 -12.06 2.10 17.89
C PRO A 60 -10.71 1.89 17.22
N PHE A 61 -9.73 1.46 18.00
CA PHE A 61 -8.38 1.19 17.55
C PHE A 61 -8.31 -0.22 16.95
N TRP A 62 -8.63 -0.37 15.67
CA TRP A 62 -8.86 -1.67 15.01
C TRP A 62 -7.61 -2.55 15.01
N ASP A 63 -6.64 -2.27 14.15
CA ASP A 63 -5.47 -3.13 13.97
C ASP A 63 -4.55 -3.09 15.19
N PHE A 64 -4.26 -1.88 15.69
CA PHE A 64 -3.44 -1.71 16.90
C PHE A 64 -4.03 -2.42 18.12
N GLY A 65 -5.33 -2.26 18.37
CA GLY A 65 -5.99 -2.92 19.50
C GLY A 65 -5.90 -4.43 19.39
N ILE A 66 -6.19 -4.98 18.20
CA ILE A 66 -6.01 -6.41 17.92
C ILE A 66 -4.56 -6.83 18.22
N TYR A 67 -3.55 -6.07 17.76
CA TYR A 67 -2.14 -6.42 18.01
C TYR A 67 -1.78 -6.40 19.49
N TYR A 68 -2.20 -5.36 20.20
CA TYR A 68 -1.88 -5.16 21.61
C TYR A 68 -2.54 -6.23 22.50
N TYR A 69 -3.85 -6.43 22.36
CA TYR A 69 -4.58 -7.40 23.19
C TYR A 69 -4.21 -8.84 22.85
N SER A 70 -4.07 -9.16 21.56
CA SER A 70 -3.67 -10.52 21.15
C SER A 70 -2.22 -10.82 21.51
N GLY A 71 -1.34 -9.82 21.45
CA GLY A 71 0.04 -9.92 21.93
C GLY A 71 0.09 -10.20 23.44
N ARG A 72 -0.72 -9.49 24.25
CA ARG A 72 -0.85 -9.81 25.69
C ARG A 72 -1.44 -11.18 25.93
N GLN A 73 -2.45 -11.57 25.15
CA GLN A 73 -3.07 -12.89 25.30
C GLN A 73 -2.08 -14.01 25.04
N LEU A 74 -1.20 -13.84 24.05
CA LEU A 74 -0.14 -14.79 23.77
C LEU A 74 0.80 -14.96 24.97
N LEU A 75 1.02 -13.94 25.79
CA LEU A 75 1.85 -14.03 26.99
C LEU A 75 1.13 -14.69 28.17
N ILE A 76 -0.20 -14.54 28.26
CA ILE A 76 -1.00 -15.02 29.40
C ILE A 76 -1.51 -16.44 29.16
N ASN A 77 -2.13 -16.69 28.01
CA ASN A 77 -2.70 -17.98 27.65
C ASN A 77 -2.62 -18.20 26.13
N PRO A 78 -1.49 -18.72 25.62
CA PRO A 78 -1.28 -19.01 24.20
C PRO A 78 -2.39 -19.86 23.56
N ASN A 79 -2.99 -20.80 24.29
CA ASN A 79 -4.06 -21.70 23.79
C ASN A 79 -5.39 -21.00 23.47
N SER A 80 -5.49 -19.69 23.76
CA SER A 80 -6.69 -18.89 23.48
C SER A 80 -6.45 -17.78 22.48
N PHE A 81 -5.29 -17.82 21.80
CA PHE A 81 -4.83 -16.77 20.90
C PHE A 81 -5.81 -16.44 19.76
N TYR A 82 -6.51 -17.45 19.21
CA TYR A 82 -7.48 -17.28 18.13
C TYR A 82 -8.95 -17.27 18.61
N LYS A 83 -9.21 -17.25 19.92
CA LYS A 83 -10.59 -17.25 20.44
C LYS A 83 -11.30 -15.93 20.14
N LYS A 84 -12.61 -16.00 19.91
CA LYS A 84 -13.48 -14.90 19.44
C LYS A 84 -13.72 -13.79 20.48
N ASP A 85 -13.20 -13.93 21.69
CA ASP A 85 -13.58 -13.08 22.82
C ASP A 85 -12.96 -11.66 22.77
N TYR A 86 -12.11 -11.36 21.78
CA TYR A 86 -11.43 -10.06 21.63
C TYR A 86 -12.17 -9.06 20.70
N GLY A 87 -13.42 -9.34 20.35
CA GLY A 87 -14.29 -8.44 19.58
C GLY A 87 -14.79 -9.03 18.26
N TYR A 88 -15.54 -8.23 17.49
CA TYR A 88 -16.18 -8.64 16.23
C TYR A 88 -15.21 -9.12 15.13
N TRP A 89 -13.91 -8.83 15.27
CA TRP A 89 -12.89 -9.11 14.27
C TRP A 89 -11.80 -10.00 14.89
N GLY A 90 -11.91 -11.31 14.73
CA GLY A 90 -10.91 -12.27 15.22
C GLY A 90 -9.50 -12.06 14.64
N VAL A 91 -8.51 -12.68 15.26
CA VAL A 91 -7.09 -12.55 14.86
C VAL A 91 -6.82 -13.28 13.54
N ILE A 92 -6.61 -12.55 12.45
CA ILE A 92 -6.26 -13.13 11.13
C ILE A 92 -4.75 -13.23 10.87
N TYR A 93 -3.94 -12.78 11.82
CA TYR A 93 -2.48 -12.74 11.70
C TYR A 93 -1.86 -14.08 12.11
N LEU A 94 -0.69 -14.39 11.54
CA LEU A 94 0.06 -15.58 11.99
C LEU A 94 0.81 -15.28 13.30
N PRO A 95 1.11 -16.31 14.12
CA PRO A 95 1.63 -16.11 15.47
C PRO A 95 2.94 -15.32 15.55
N PHE A 96 3.81 -15.44 14.55
CA PHE A 96 5.10 -14.73 14.54
C PHE A 96 4.97 -13.22 14.75
N PHE A 97 4.09 -12.58 13.98
CA PHE A 97 3.94 -11.13 13.98
C PHE A 97 3.42 -10.65 15.34
N LEU A 98 2.45 -11.35 15.89
CA LEU A 98 1.87 -11.01 17.19
C LEU A 98 2.81 -11.35 18.35
N MET A 99 3.69 -12.34 18.20
CA MET A 99 4.75 -12.59 19.16
C MET A 99 5.79 -11.46 19.17
N LEU A 100 6.19 -10.95 18.00
CA LEU A 100 7.04 -9.76 17.93
C LEU A 100 6.39 -8.58 18.65
N TRP A 101 5.09 -8.39 18.47
CA TRP A 101 4.30 -7.41 19.19
C TRP A 101 4.21 -7.66 20.69
N ALA A 102 4.04 -8.92 21.09
CA ALA A 102 3.91 -9.34 22.48
C ALA A 102 5.15 -8.93 23.27
N ILE A 103 6.34 -9.25 22.76
CA ILE A 103 7.62 -9.02 23.45
C ILE A 103 8.13 -7.58 23.35
N SER A 104 7.61 -6.77 22.42
CA SER A 104 8.11 -5.40 22.19
C SER A 104 7.16 -4.33 22.72
N LEU A 105 5.94 -4.27 22.19
CA LEU A 105 5.00 -3.18 22.45
C LEU A 105 3.96 -3.57 23.51
N SER A 106 3.49 -4.82 23.51
CA SER A 106 2.36 -5.22 24.37
C SER A 106 2.69 -5.21 25.87
N LEU A 107 3.97 -5.26 26.23
CA LEU A 107 4.45 -5.14 27.62
C LEU A 107 4.32 -3.71 28.17
N LEU A 108 4.31 -2.69 27.30
CA LEU A 108 4.20 -1.30 27.69
C LEU A 108 2.73 -0.93 27.96
N PRO A 109 2.46 0.19 28.66
CA PRO A 109 1.12 0.74 28.75
C PRO A 109 0.52 1.03 27.36
N TYR A 110 -0.79 0.85 27.21
CA TYR A 110 -1.51 0.96 25.94
C TYR A 110 -1.19 2.26 25.17
N ASN A 111 -1.29 3.40 25.84
CA ASN A 111 -1.05 4.72 25.23
C ASN A 111 0.40 4.92 24.78
N ILE A 112 1.37 4.40 25.55
CA ILE A 112 2.79 4.48 25.19
C ILE A 112 3.06 3.60 23.97
N SER A 113 2.55 2.38 24.00
CA SER A 113 2.62 1.42 22.89
C SER A 113 2.02 1.99 21.61
N TYR A 114 0.87 2.67 21.73
CA TYR A 114 0.18 3.32 20.64
C TYR A 114 1.05 4.40 19.98
N LEU A 115 1.63 5.31 20.77
CA LEU A 115 2.47 6.39 20.27
C LEU A 115 3.76 5.86 19.62
N ILE A 116 4.39 4.84 20.21
CA ILE A 116 5.58 4.21 19.61
C ILE A 116 5.22 3.58 18.27
N TRP A 117 4.12 2.83 18.20
CA TRP A 117 3.68 2.22 16.95
C TRP A 117 3.30 3.26 15.89
N TYR A 118 2.65 4.35 16.30
CA TYR A 118 2.32 5.47 15.43
C TYR A 118 3.58 6.11 14.82
N GLY A 119 4.60 6.35 15.65
CA GLY A 119 5.91 6.86 15.22
C GLY A 119 6.62 5.89 14.26
N LEU A 120 6.56 4.58 14.54
CA LEU A 120 7.09 3.56 13.63
C LEU A 120 6.38 3.57 12.28
N ASN A 121 5.04 3.62 12.27
CA ASN A 121 4.27 3.72 11.02
C ASN A 121 4.63 4.97 10.21
N TYR A 122 4.88 6.10 10.88
CA TYR A 122 5.36 7.31 10.21
C TYR A 122 6.73 7.13 9.54
N ILE A 123 7.68 6.50 10.23
CA ILE A 123 8.98 6.17 9.65
C ILE A 123 8.81 5.25 8.43
N PHE A 124 7.97 4.21 8.54
CA PHE A 124 7.72 3.29 7.43
C PHE A 124 6.97 3.93 6.26
N ALA A 125 6.09 4.91 6.51
CA ALA A 125 5.45 5.68 5.44
C ALA A 125 6.47 6.49 4.64
N ILE A 126 7.43 7.13 5.33
CA ILE A 126 8.56 7.82 4.67
C ILE A 126 9.40 6.83 3.87
N LEU A 127 9.78 5.68 4.48
CA LEU A 127 10.56 4.65 3.81
C LEU A 127 9.86 4.11 2.57
N LEU A 128 8.54 3.94 2.60
CA LEU A 128 7.74 3.50 1.46
C LEU A 128 7.92 4.45 0.26
N VAL A 129 7.83 5.76 0.46
CA VAL A 129 8.05 6.77 -0.59
C VAL A 129 9.49 6.74 -1.11
N LEU A 130 10.47 6.62 -0.21
CA LEU A 130 11.88 6.60 -0.58
C LEU A 130 12.25 5.34 -1.36
N GLU A 131 11.80 4.16 -0.92
CA GLU A 131 12.02 2.90 -1.61
C GLU A 131 11.33 2.89 -2.98
N PHE A 132 10.10 3.40 -3.07
CA PHE A 132 9.42 3.53 -4.36
C PHE A 132 10.22 4.43 -5.32
N ASN A 133 10.69 5.59 -4.88
CA ASN A 133 11.52 6.46 -5.71
C ASN A 133 12.82 5.79 -6.19
N LYS A 134 13.45 4.96 -5.35
CA LYS A 134 14.63 4.17 -5.75
C LYS A 134 14.27 3.16 -6.85
N ILE A 135 13.12 2.49 -6.75
CA ILE A 135 12.62 1.59 -7.80
C ILE A 135 12.38 2.35 -9.11
N LEU A 136 11.72 3.52 -9.06
CA LEU A 136 11.50 4.36 -10.25
C LEU A 136 12.82 4.72 -10.95
N LYS A 137 13.87 5.05 -10.18
CA LYS A 137 15.20 5.32 -10.72
C LYS A 137 15.85 4.07 -11.33
N LEU A 138 15.77 2.91 -10.64
CA LEU A 138 16.33 1.65 -11.14
C LEU A 138 15.69 1.22 -12.46
N LEU A 139 14.37 1.42 -12.58
CA LEU A 139 13.58 1.16 -13.78
C LEU A 139 13.72 2.25 -14.86
N GLY A 140 14.67 3.19 -14.72
CA GLY A 140 15.04 4.10 -15.81
C GLY A 140 14.21 5.37 -15.93
N ILE A 141 13.33 5.69 -14.98
CA ILE A 141 12.64 6.98 -14.98
C ILE A 141 13.65 8.06 -14.60
N ARG A 142 14.21 8.76 -15.60
CA ARG A 142 15.22 9.82 -15.43
C ARG A 142 14.61 11.16 -15.03
N GLU A 143 13.44 11.49 -15.58
CA GLU A 143 12.79 12.78 -15.39
C GLU A 143 12.19 12.94 -13.99
N LYS A 144 12.56 14.03 -13.31
CA LYS A 144 12.12 14.35 -11.93
C LYS A 144 10.61 14.53 -11.85
N MET A 145 10.00 15.15 -12.87
CA MET A 145 8.56 15.38 -12.91
C MET A 145 7.75 14.08 -13.07
N HIS A 146 8.26 13.10 -13.80
CA HIS A 146 7.58 11.80 -13.91
C HIS A 146 7.60 11.10 -12.55
N ARG A 147 8.76 11.06 -11.88
CA ARG A 147 8.86 10.50 -10.53
C ARG A 147 7.95 11.24 -9.54
N PHE A 148 7.87 12.57 -9.63
CA PHE A 148 6.95 13.36 -8.80
C PHE A 148 5.49 12.89 -8.93
N LEU A 149 4.99 12.69 -10.15
CA LEU A 149 3.61 12.22 -10.37
C LEU A 149 3.36 10.87 -9.69
N PHE A 150 4.28 9.91 -9.87
CA PHE A 150 4.21 8.61 -9.21
C PHE A 150 4.21 8.73 -7.68
N LEU A 151 5.08 9.57 -7.12
CA LEU A 151 5.16 9.78 -5.67
C LEU A 151 3.92 10.47 -5.11
N MET A 152 3.32 11.40 -5.84
CA MET A 152 2.08 12.05 -5.43
C MET A 152 0.89 11.08 -5.40
N VAL A 153 0.82 10.12 -6.31
CA VAL A 153 -0.25 9.10 -6.31
C VAL A 153 -0.15 8.20 -5.08
N ILE A 154 1.07 7.77 -4.69
CA ILE A 154 1.24 6.94 -3.48
C ILE A 154 1.14 7.73 -2.17
N SER A 155 1.41 9.05 -2.20
CA SER A 155 1.30 9.94 -1.05
C SER A 155 -0.08 10.57 -0.91
N ASN A 156 -1.13 9.78 -1.18
CA ASN A 156 -2.49 10.28 -1.18
C ASN A 156 -3.09 10.39 0.24
N GLY A 157 -3.68 11.54 0.52
CA GLY A 157 -4.19 11.91 1.83
C GLY A 157 -5.21 10.96 2.43
N PHE A 158 -6.16 10.44 1.65
CA PHE A 158 -7.21 9.56 2.20
C PHE A 158 -6.66 8.20 2.66
N LEU A 159 -5.80 7.55 1.85
CA LEU A 159 -5.17 6.30 2.29
C LEU A 159 -4.23 6.52 3.45
N ILE A 160 -3.42 7.59 3.42
CA ILE A 160 -2.55 7.94 4.54
C ILE A 160 -3.39 8.15 5.81
N PHE A 161 -4.47 8.92 5.69
CA PHE A 161 -5.43 9.15 6.77
C PHE A 161 -5.96 7.84 7.32
N HIS A 162 -6.49 6.96 6.46
CA HIS A 162 -7.08 5.70 6.88
C HIS A 162 -6.07 4.80 7.61
N GLN A 163 -4.83 4.75 7.12
CA GLN A 163 -3.76 3.99 7.77
C GLN A 163 -3.37 4.55 9.14
N PHE A 164 -3.27 5.86 9.30
CA PHE A 164 -2.90 6.49 10.57
C PHE A 164 -4.07 6.55 11.56
N ALA A 165 -5.28 6.86 11.11
CA ALA A 165 -6.48 6.88 11.93
C ALA A 165 -6.77 5.51 12.54
N LEU A 166 -6.47 4.43 11.80
CA LEU A 166 -6.63 3.06 12.27
C LEU A 166 -5.33 2.43 12.80
N ASN A 167 -4.23 3.19 12.80
CA ASN A 167 -2.87 2.80 13.19
C ASN A 167 -2.44 1.41 12.65
N GLN A 168 -2.68 1.20 11.35
CA GLN A 168 -2.53 -0.08 10.65
C GLN A 168 -1.06 -0.37 10.26
N SER A 169 -0.72 -1.66 10.13
CA SER A 169 0.64 -2.13 9.80
C SER A 169 1.02 -2.04 8.31
N LYS A 170 0.15 -1.51 7.43
CA LYS A 170 0.33 -1.67 5.98
C LYS A 170 1.49 -0.85 5.42
N PHE A 171 1.87 0.27 6.05
CA PHE A 171 3.08 1.01 5.67
C PHE A 171 4.35 0.16 5.88
N LEU A 172 4.43 -0.56 7.00
CA LEU A 172 5.51 -1.50 7.28
C LEU A 172 5.57 -2.60 6.21
N VAL A 173 4.44 -3.25 5.94
CA VAL A 173 4.35 -4.31 4.92
C VAL A 173 4.75 -3.78 3.53
N GLY A 174 4.22 -2.63 3.12
CA GLY A 174 4.52 -2.02 1.83
C GLY A 174 5.98 -1.63 1.68
N ALA A 175 6.59 -1.03 2.70
CA ALA A 175 8.00 -0.67 2.68
C ALA A 175 8.92 -1.90 2.57
N ILE A 176 8.65 -2.97 3.31
CA ILE A 176 9.42 -4.22 3.21
C ILE A 176 9.24 -4.84 1.80
N LEU A 177 8.03 -4.84 1.26
CA LEU A 177 7.75 -5.42 -0.05
C LEU A 177 8.46 -4.65 -1.17
N LEU A 178 8.42 -3.31 -1.14
CA LEU A 178 9.16 -2.47 -2.08
C LEU A 178 10.67 -2.64 -1.91
N PHE A 179 11.17 -2.80 -0.68
CA PHE A 179 12.58 -3.08 -0.45
C PHE A 179 13.01 -4.41 -1.10
N ILE A 180 12.23 -5.49 -0.93
CA ILE A 180 12.47 -6.78 -1.59
C ILE A 180 12.49 -6.60 -3.11
N LEU A 181 11.50 -5.91 -3.66
CA LEU A 181 11.38 -5.69 -5.09
C LEU A 181 12.54 -4.86 -5.66
N ARG A 182 12.94 -3.79 -4.97
CA ARG A 182 14.11 -2.97 -5.31
C ARG A 182 15.38 -3.83 -5.36
N ARG A 183 15.58 -4.65 -4.33
CA ARG A 183 16.76 -5.53 -4.21
C ARG A 183 16.82 -6.51 -5.37
N GLU A 184 15.70 -7.11 -5.73
CA GLU A 184 15.58 -8.04 -6.84
C GLU A 184 15.86 -7.36 -8.19
N ILE A 185 15.26 -6.20 -8.45
CA ILE A 185 15.54 -5.41 -9.67
C ILE A 185 17.02 -5.04 -9.77
N GLN A 186 17.64 -4.65 -8.65
CA GLN A 186 19.05 -4.29 -8.61
C GLN A 186 19.96 -5.49 -8.89
N TYR A 187 19.71 -6.64 -8.28
CA TYR A 187 20.49 -7.87 -8.52
C TYR A 187 20.41 -8.33 -9.98
N ASN A 188 19.21 -8.28 -10.57
CA ASN A 188 19.02 -8.66 -11.97
C ASN A 188 19.71 -7.68 -12.93
N LYS A 189 19.76 -6.39 -12.59
CA LYS A 189 20.46 -5.37 -13.38
C LYS A 189 21.99 -5.49 -13.29
N GLU A 190 22.49 -5.93 -12.14
CA GLU A 190 23.93 -6.12 -11.90
C GLU A 190 24.40 -7.54 -12.29
N GLU A 191 23.51 -8.39 -12.82
CA GLU A 191 23.76 -9.80 -13.18
C GLU A 191 24.43 -10.60 -12.03
N LYS A 192 24.09 -10.25 -10.79
CA LYS A 192 24.69 -10.87 -9.60
C LYS A 192 24.04 -12.20 -9.28
N GLU A 193 24.87 -13.20 -9.01
CA GLU A 193 24.39 -14.48 -8.52
C GLU A 193 23.76 -14.34 -7.12
N LYS A 194 22.61 -14.97 -6.92
CA LYS A 194 21.84 -14.93 -5.67
C LYS A 194 22.43 -15.90 -4.66
N ASP A 195 23.35 -15.41 -3.84
CA ASP A 195 23.98 -16.17 -2.76
C ASP A 195 23.01 -16.58 -1.63
N PHE A 196 23.48 -17.40 -0.70
CA PHE A 196 22.65 -17.86 0.42
C PHE A 196 22.18 -16.70 1.32
N LYS A 197 23.06 -15.72 1.59
CA LYS A 197 22.74 -14.54 2.39
C LYS A 197 21.62 -13.72 1.72
N TYR A 198 21.65 -13.60 0.40
CA TYR A 198 20.59 -12.98 -0.37
C TYR A 198 19.26 -13.70 -0.16
N LYS A 199 19.25 -14.99 -0.48
CA LYS A 199 18.05 -15.84 -0.39
C LYS A 199 17.46 -15.81 1.02
N PHE A 200 18.28 -16.03 2.05
CA PHE A 200 17.84 -16.03 3.44
C PHE A 200 17.17 -14.71 3.83
N ILE A 201 17.85 -13.57 3.63
CA ILE A 201 17.29 -12.26 4.01
C ILE A 201 15.99 -11.97 3.24
N THR A 202 15.97 -12.23 1.93
CA THR A 202 14.79 -11.95 1.10
C THR A 202 13.60 -12.80 1.53
N TYR A 203 13.78 -14.11 1.69
CA TYR A 203 12.69 -15.01 2.08
C TYR A 203 12.26 -14.82 3.55
N PHE A 204 13.18 -14.45 4.44
CA PHE A 204 12.84 -14.07 5.82
C PHE A 204 11.89 -12.87 5.87
N LEU A 205 12.23 -11.81 5.14
CA LEU A 205 11.40 -10.61 5.04
C LEU A 205 10.06 -10.89 4.35
N PHE A 206 10.03 -11.75 3.33
CA PHE A 206 8.80 -12.12 2.65
C PHE A 206 7.89 -12.97 3.55
N CYS A 207 8.43 -13.95 4.28
CA CYS A 207 7.66 -14.72 5.25
C CYS A 207 7.12 -13.81 6.36
N MET A 208 7.89 -12.81 6.81
CA MET A 208 7.42 -11.79 7.75
C MET A 208 6.23 -11.01 7.19
N ILE A 209 6.26 -10.62 5.91
CA ILE A 209 5.09 -10.03 5.23
C ILE A 209 3.88 -10.98 5.28
N VAL A 210 4.07 -12.26 4.95
CA VAL A 210 2.98 -13.25 4.98
C VAL A 210 2.40 -13.39 6.40
N THR A 211 3.22 -13.31 7.45
CA THR A 211 2.71 -13.37 8.83
C THR A 211 1.85 -12.16 9.22
N MET A 212 2.14 -10.99 8.66
CA MET A 212 1.37 -9.75 8.84
C MET A 212 0.16 -9.64 7.91
N ALA A 213 0.25 -10.24 6.73
CA ALA A 213 -0.74 -10.16 5.66
C ALA A 213 -0.80 -11.51 4.92
N PRO A 214 -1.50 -12.52 5.45
CA PRO A 214 -1.45 -13.89 4.93
C PRO A 214 -1.85 -14.03 3.45
N TYR A 215 -2.74 -13.17 2.96
CA TYR A 215 -3.15 -13.15 1.55
C TYR A 215 -1.99 -12.80 0.58
N PHE A 216 -0.87 -12.25 1.06
CA PHE A 216 0.33 -12.04 0.25
C PHE A 216 1.21 -13.30 0.08
N ILE A 217 0.76 -14.46 0.56
CA ILE A 217 1.37 -15.76 0.23
C ILE A 217 1.47 -15.97 -1.28
N PHE A 218 0.51 -15.46 -2.07
CA PHE A 218 0.55 -15.55 -3.53
C PHE A 218 1.73 -14.76 -4.13
N LEU A 219 2.06 -13.59 -3.58
CA LEU A 219 3.25 -12.84 -4.00
C LEU A 219 4.54 -13.60 -3.68
N LEU A 220 4.59 -14.31 -2.54
CA LEU A 220 5.71 -15.18 -2.19
C LEU A 220 5.87 -16.31 -3.21
N LEU A 221 4.77 -16.97 -3.60
CA LEU A 221 4.79 -18.01 -4.62
C LEU A 221 5.25 -17.47 -5.98
N ILE A 222 4.70 -16.33 -6.41
CA ILE A 222 5.13 -15.66 -7.65
C ILE A 222 6.63 -15.35 -7.63
N PHE A 223 7.15 -14.87 -6.50
CA PHE A 223 8.57 -14.55 -6.32
C PHE A 223 9.45 -15.81 -6.35
N MET A 224 9.08 -16.83 -5.58
CA MET A 224 9.84 -18.08 -5.45
C MET A 224 9.96 -18.84 -6.77
N PHE A 225 8.90 -18.83 -7.59
CA PHE A 225 8.88 -19.50 -8.89
C PHE A 225 9.26 -18.57 -10.06
N HIS A 226 9.64 -17.32 -9.80
CA HIS A 226 9.92 -16.33 -10.85
C HIS A 226 10.95 -16.84 -11.87
N ASP A 227 12.06 -17.39 -11.37
CA ASP A 227 13.21 -17.79 -12.19
C ASP A 227 13.26 -19.28 -12.52
N ILE A 228 12.36 -20.10 -11.97
CA ILE A 228 12.45 -21.58 -12.06
C ILE A 228 11.57 -22.13 -13.20
N PRO A 229 12.12 -22.75 -14.26
CA PRO A 229 11.31 -23.40 -15.29
C PRO A 229 10.50 -24.57 -14.72
N PHE A 230 9.32 -24.85 -15.29
CA PHE A 230 8.43 -25.89 -14.76
C PHE A 230 9.08 -27.28 -14.76
N GLY A 231 9.86 -27.61 -15.80
CA GLY A 231 10.61 -28.88 -15.87
C GLY A 231 11.76 -28.99 -14.85
N GLU A 232 12.08 -27.91 -14.15
CA GLU A 232 13.19 -27.85 -13.19
C GLU A 232 12.73 -27.77 -11.73
N LEU A 233 11.43 -27.76 -11.47
CA LEU A 233 10.87 -27.61 -10.12
C LEU A 233 11.46 -28.61 -9.13
N PHE A 234 11.69 -29.85 -9.55
CA PHE A 234 12.22 -30.92 -8.69
C PHE A 234 13.75 -31.03 -8.71
N LYS A 235 14.48 -30.11 -9.36
CA LYS A 235 15.94 -30.09 -9.27
C LYS A 235 16.39 -29.83 -7.83
N LYS A 236 17.45 -30.52 -7.40
CA LYS A 236 18.01 -30.47 -6.03
C LYS A 236 18.25 -29.03 -5.53
N GLU A 237 18.70 -28.14 -6.40
CA GLU A 237 18.96 -26.73 -6.06
C GLU A 237 17.68 -25.94 -5.75
N ASN A 238 16.61 -26.22 -6.49
CA ASN A 238 15.29 -25.60 -6.27
C ASN A 238 14.64 -26.15 -5.00
N LEU A 239 14.73 -27.46 -4.77
CA LEU A 239 14.30 -28.10 -3.51
C LEU A 239 15.00 -27.51 -2.28
N LYS A 240 16.29 -27.18 -2.36
CA LYS A 240 17.00 -26.47 -1.28
C LYS A 240 16.39 -25.11 -0.99
N THR A 241 15.96 -24.38 -2.02
CA THR A 241 15.32 -23.07 -1.86
C THR A 241 13.94 -23.21 -1.21
N TYR A 242 13.15 -24.20 -1.62
CA TYR A 242 11.85 -24.46 -1.00
C TYR A 242 11.98 -24.91 0.44
N GLY A 243 12.94 -25.79 0.72
CA GLY A 243 13.29 -26.20 2.08
C GLY A 243 13.71 -25.01 2.94
N LEU A 244 14.50 -24.07 2.40
CA LEU A 244 14.85 -22.83 3.10
C LEU A 244 13.62 -21.98 3.44
N VAL A 245 12.73 -21.76 2.47
CA VAL A 245 11.48 -21.00 2.69
C VAL A 245 10.61 -21.68 3.74
N ALA A 246 10.45 -23.01 3.66
CA ALA A 246 9.70 -23.79 4.63
C ALA A 246 10.31 -23.68 6.03
N VAL A 247 11.62 -23.86 6.18
CA VAL A 247 12.32 -23.73 7.47
C VAL A 247 12.14 -22.32 8.05
N ILE A 248 12.29 -21.26 7.24
CA ILE A 248 12.07 -19.88 7.68
C ILE A 248 10.62 -19.70 8.15
N PHE A 249 9.65 -20.13 7.36
CA PHE A 249 8.22 -19.97 7.67
C PHE A 249 7.85 -20.70 8.96
N LEU A 250 8.31 -21.94 9.10
CA LEU A 250 8.09 -22.77 10.29
C LEU A 250 8.80 -22.18 11.51
N SER A 251 10.01 -21.66 11.36
CA SER A 251 10.76 -21.03 12.45
C SER A 251 10.08 -19.74 12.92
N GLN A 252 9.58 -18.91 12.01
CA GLN A 252 8.81 -17.72 12.37
C GLN A 252 7.52 -18.11 13.11
N ASN A 253 6.83 -19.16 12.66
CA ASN A 253 5.55 -19.59 13.24
C ASN A 253 5.69 -20.77 14.21
N PHE A 254 6.80 -20.84 14.96
CA PHE A 254 7.13 -22.01 15.79
C PHE A 254 6.08 -22.31 16.87
N LEU A 255 5.26 -21.32 17.25
CA LEU A 255 4.15 -21.48 18.18
C LEU A 255 3.13 -22.53 17.72
N PHE A 256 3.01 -22.78 16.41
CA PHE A 256 2.20 -23.88 15.90
C PHE A 256 2.75 -25.26 16.27
N PHE A 257 4.05 -25.40 16.54
CA PHE A 257 4.62 -26.67 17.03
C PHE A 257 4.43 -26.85 18.53
N ILE A 258 4.53 -25.76 19.29
CA ILE A 258 4.33 -25.81 20.74
C ILE A 258 2.85 -26.01 21.07
N TYR A 259 1.97 -25.35 20.30
CA TYR A 259 0.53 -25.37 20.48
C TYR A 259 -0.17 -25.74 19.16
N PRO A 260 -0.21 -27.03 18.78
CA PRO A 260 -0.77 -27.48 17.51
C PRO A 260 -2.26 -27.18 17.35
N GLY A 261 -3.02 -27.04 18.45
CA GLY A 261 -4.41 -26.60 18.43
C GLY A 261 -4.61 -25.24 17.73
N LEU A 262 -3.62 -24.36 17.79
CA LEU A 262 -3.67 -23.05 17.13
C LEU A 262 -3.78 -23.14 15.60
N ILE A 263 -3.33 -24.24 15.00
CA ILE A 263 -3.49 -24.47 13.57
C ILE A 263 -4.97 -24.61 13.23
N LEU A 264 -5.70 -25.43 13.99
CA LEU A 264 -7.13 -25.65 13.79
C LEU A 264 -7.92 -24.37 14.05
N ASP A 265 -7.64 -23.69 15.15
CA ASP A 265 -8.29 -22.43 15.50
C ASP A 265 -8.06 -21.35 14.42
N TYR A 266 -6.85 -21.28 13.86
CA TYR A 266 -6.54 -20.37 12.76
C TYR A 266 -7.40 -20.65 11.52
N PHE A 267 -7.56 -21.92 11.15
CA PHE A 267 -8.42 -22.30 10.02
C PHE A 267 -9.89 -21.97 10.26
N GLU A 268 -10.39 -22.10 11.49
CA GLU A 268 -11.74 -21.70 11.84
C GLU A 268 -11.96 -20.18 11.68
N VAL A 269 -11.01 -19.37 12.18
CA VAL A 269 -11.04 -17.92 12.00
C VAL A 269 -10.98 -17.57 10.51
N LEU A 270 -10.06 -18.16 9.75
CA LEU A 270 -9.91 -17.91 8.33
C LEU A 270 -11.22 -18.22 7.56
N LYS A 271 -11.86 -19.35 7.86
CA LYS A 271 -13.14 -19.75 7.27
C LYS A 271 -14.25 -18.75 7.58
N PHE A 272 -14.36 -18.29 8.82
CA PHE A 272 -15.33 -17.26 9.21
C PHE A 272 -15.11 -15.96 8.40
N TYR A 273 -13.86 -15.51 8.29
CA TYR A 273 -13.52 -14.33 7.50
C TYR A 273 -13.84 -14.50 6.02
N GLN A 274 -13.52 -15.65 5.43
CA GLN A 274 -13.85 -15.95 4.03
C GLN A 274 -15.37 -15.88 3.79
N ILE A 275 -16.18 -16.51 4.66
CA ILE A 275 -17.65 -16.47 4.54
C ILE A 275 -18.16 -15.03 4.65
N LEU A 276 -17.60 -14.22 5.55
CA LEU A 276 -17.93 -12.80 5.64
C LEU A 276 -17.57 -12.07 4.35
N GLN A 277 -16.38 -12.32 3.77
CA GLN A 277 -15.97 -11.71 2.50
C GLN A 277 -16.93 -12.04 1.36
N PHE A 278 -17.38 -13.30 1.24
CA PHE A 278 -18.34 -13.72 0.21
C PHE A 278 -19.72 -13.05 0.33
N ARG A 279 -20.03 -12.47 1.49
CA ARG A 279 -21.29 -11.77 1.77
C ARG A 279 -21.16 -10.26 1.70
N LEU A 280 -19.94 -9.73 1.62
CA LEU A 280 -19.69 -8.30 1.48
C LEU A 280 -19.66 -7.93 -0.01
N VAL A 281 -20.24 -6.78 -0.33
CA VAL A 281 -20.22 -6.23 -1.69
C VAL A 281 -18.76 -5.96 -2.07
N HIS A 282 -18.27 -6.58 -3.15
CA HIS A 282 -16.93 -6.28 -3.66
C HIS A 282 -16.79 -4.81 -3.99
N TYR A 283 -15.57 -4.30 -3.88
CA TYR A 283 -15.25 -2.89 -4.12
C TYR A 283 -15.81 -2.31 -5.44
N TYR A 284 -15.77 -3.07 -6.55
CA TYR A 284 -16.31 -2.63 -7.84
C TYR A 284 -17.84 -2.81 -7.96
N LEU A 285 -18.45 -3.66 -7.13
CA LEU A 285 -19.90 -3.78 -7.03
C LEU A 285 -20.52 -2.71 -6.14
N ILE A 286 -19.74 -1.96 -5.35
CA ILE A 286 -20.28 -0.86 -4.51
C ILE A 286 -21.04 0.14 -5.39
N ILE A 287 -20.42 0.57 -6.49
CA ILE A 287 -21.02 1.50 -7.46
C ILE A 287 -22.31 0.92 -8.08
N ILE A 288 -22.31 -0.39 -8.39
CA ILE A 288 -23.50 -1.05 -8.96
C ILE A 288 -24.56 -1.25 -7.88
N ASN A 289 -24.18 -1.55 -6.65
CA ASN A 289 -25.06 -1.81 -5.51
C ASN A 289 -25.68 -0.52 -4.94
N GLU A 290 -25.08 0.64 -5.20
CA GLU A 290 -25.68 1.95 -4.95
C GLU A 290 -26.84 2.26 -5.92
N ILE A 291 -26.85 1.63 -7.11
CA ILE A 291 -27.86 1.87 -8.16
C ILE A 291 -28.89 0.72 -8.25
N PHE A 292 -28.45 -0.52 -8.01
CA PHE A 292 -29.25 -1.74 -8.13
C PHE A 292 -29.10 -2.60 -6.87
N ILE A 293 -30.20 -3.08 -6.30
CA ILE A 293 -30.14 -4.06 -5.20
C ILE A 293 -29.62 -5.39 -5.77
N ILE A 294 -28.37 -5.76 -5.43
CA ILE A 294 -27.79 -7.04 -5.86
C ILE A 294 -28.13 -8.10 -4.80
N PRO A 295 -28.90 -9.15 -5.11
CA PRO A 295 -29.18 -10.23 -4.15
C PRO A 295 -27.90 -10.88 -3.62
N ASN A 296 -27.89 -11.25 -2.34
CA ASN A 296 -26.73 -11.88 -1.68
C ASN A 296 -26.21 -13.13 -2.43
N MET A 297 -27.11 -13.92 -3.02
CA MET A 297 -26.74 -15.09 -3.83
C MET A 297 -25.96 -14.69 -5.10
N THR A 298 -26.36 -13.58 -5.74
CA THR A 298 -25.64 -13.04 -6.90
C THR A 298 -24.26 -12.53 -6.49
N GLN A 299 -24.16 -11.83 -5.36
CA GLN A 299 -22.87 -11.37 -4.81
C GLN A 299 -21.93 -12.55 -4.57
N PHE A 300 -22.42 -13.63 -3.94
CA PHE A 300 -21.67 -14.85 -3.68
C PHE A 300 -21.17 -15.52 -4.98
N ILE A 301 -22.06 -15.69 -5.97
CA ILE A 301 -21.69 -16.32 -7.26
C ILE A 301 -20.62 -15.48 -7.97
N VAL A 302 -20.80 -14.16 -8.02
CA VAL A 302 -19.81 -13.27 -8.62
C VAL A 302 -18.48 -13.34 -7.87
N SER A 303 -18.47 -13.36 -6.53
CA SER A 303 -17.25 -13.55 -5.74
C SER A 303 -16.51 -14.82 -6.11
N LEU A 304 -17.25 -15.93 -6.25
CA LEU A 304 -16.68 -17.22 -6.56
C LEU A 304 -16.03 -17.22 -7.94
N ILE A 305 -16.72 -16.69 -8.96
CA ILE A 305 -16.19 -16.57 -10.32
C ILE A 305 -14.90 -15.74 -10.32
N LEU A 306 -14.90 -14.61 -9.62
CA LEU A 306 -13.75 -13.73 -9.54
C LEU A 306 -12.57 -14.35 -8.79
N LEU A 307 -12.82 -15.14 -7.75
CA LEU A 307 -11.78 -15.89 -7.06
C LEU A 307 -11.14 -16.94 -7.96
N ILE A 308 -11.93 -17.63 -8.79
CA ILE A 308 -11.44 -18.58 -9.81
C ILE A 308 -10.52 -17.84 -10.79
N ILE A 309 -10.98 -16.70 -11.33
CA ILE A 309 -10.19 -15.86 -12.24
C ILE A 309 -8.88 -15.39 -11.57
N LEU A 310 -8.91 -14.99 -10.29
CA LEU A 310 -7.70 -14.61 -9.55
C LEU A 310 -6.71 -15.78 -9.48
N GLY A 311 -7.20 -16.99 -9.18
CA GLY A 311 -6.40 -18.21 -9.15
C GLY A 311 -5.75 -18.52 -10.50
N GLU A 312 -6.51 -18.40 -11.59
CA GLU A 312 -6.01 -18.56 -12.96
C GLU A 312 -4.92 -17.53 -13.30
N ILE A 313 -5.14 -16.25 -12.96
CA ILE A 313 -4.15 -15.19 -13.17
C ILE A 313 -2.88 -15.47 -12.37
N ILE A 314 -2.99 -15.86 -11.10
CA ILE A 314 -1.82 -16.21 -10.26
C ILE A 314 -1.06 -17.39 -10.89
N GLY A 315 -1.76 -18.44 -11.31
CA GLY A 315 -1.17 -19.58 -12.01
C GLY A 315 -0.42 -19.16 -13.28
N PHE A 316 -1.05 -18.31 -14.10
CA PHE A 316 -0.45 -17.74 -15.30
C PHE A 316 0.82 -16.91 -14.99
N LEU A 317 0.79 -16.08 -13.94
CA LEU A 317 1.92 -15.26 -13.52
C LEU A 317 3.08 -16.11 -12.98
N ILE A 318 2.80 -17.21 -12.29
CA ILE A 318 3.81 -18.17 -11.83
C ILE A 318 4.51 -18.83 -13.02
N ILE A 319 3.75 -19.29 -14.01
CA ILE A 319 4.27 -20.04 -15.17
C ILE A 319 4.98 -19.11 -16.17
N THR A 320 4.46 -17.91 -16.40
CA THR A 320 4.98 -16.99 -17.42
C THR A 320 6.39 -16.50 -17.11
N LYS A 321 7.34 -16.73 -18.03
CA LYS A 321 8.74 -16.27 -17.90
C LYS A 321 9.05 -14.95 -18.60
N LYS A 322 8.17 -14.51 -19.50
CA LYS A 322 8.36 -13.28 -20.28
C LYS A 322 8.27 -12.01 -19.42
N LEU A 323 7.53 -12.08 -18.32
CA LEU A 323 7.27 -10.93 -17.46
C LEU A 323 8.33 -10.81 -16.38
N LYS A 324 8.85 -9.60 -16.19
CA LYS A 324 9.76 -9.26 -15.08
C LYS A 324 9.00 -9.29 -13.75
N ILE A 325 9.72 -9.47 -12.65
CA ILE A 325 9.10 -9.62 -11.31
C ILE A 325 8.17 -8.46 -10.94
N HIS A 326 8.55 -7.21 -11.26
CA HIS A 326 7.73 -6.04 -10.94
C HIS A 326 6.44 -6.03 -11.75
N GLU A 327 6.48 -6.42 -13.03
CA GLU A 327 5.27 -6.56 -13.87
C GLU A 327 4.34 -7.62 -13.30
N LYS A 328 4.87 -8.78 -12.87
CA LYS A 328 4.07 -9.83 -12.23
C LYS A 328 3.39 -9.34 -10.96
N PHE A 329 4.12 -8.60 -10.11
CA PHE A 329 3.58 -8.04 -8.87
C PHE A 329 2.48 -7.00 -9.16
N SER A 330 2.63 -6.21 -10.21
CA SER A 330 1.62 -5.26 -10.63
C SER A 330 0.37 -5.92 -11.20
N TYR A 331 0.52 -6.96 -12.05
CA TYR A 331 -0.63 -7.71 -12.55
C TYR A 331 -1.39 -8.38 -11.41
N PHE A 332 -0.67 -8.98 -10.46
CA PHE A 332 -1.28 -9.47 -9.23
C PHE A 332 -2.02 -8.34 -8.49
N ALA A 333 -1.41 -7.17 -8.33
CA ALA A 333 -2.03 -6.06 -7.59
C ALA A 333 -3.31 -5.56 -8.26
N ILE A 334 -3.32 -5.41 -9.60
CA ILE A 334 -4.52 -5.05 -10.36
C ILE A 334 -5.62 -6.10 -10.16
N SER A 335 -5.29 -7.38 -10.35
CA SER A 335 -6.26 -8.47 -10.19
C SER A 335 -6.79 -8.51 -8.76
N PHE A 336 -5.93 -8.31 -7.76
CA PHE A 336 -6.35 -8.30 -6.36
C PHE A 336 -7.30 -7.13 -6.05
N ILE A 337 -7.04 -5.93 -6.60
CA ILE A 337 -7.91 -4.74 -6.45
C ILE A 337 -9.32 -5.03 -6.96
N PHE A 338 -9.43 -5.65 -8.14
CA PHE A 338 -10.72 -5.88 -8.78
C PHE A 338 -11.51 -7.04 -8.21
N LEU A 339 -10.90 -7.96 -7.46
CA LEU A 339 -11.54 -9.24 -7.14
C LEU A 339 -11.80 -9.43 -5.64
N TYR A 340 -11.28 -8.55 -4.78
CA TYR A 340 -11.25 -8.83 -3.35
C TYR A 340 -11.70 -7.65 -2.49
N SER A 341 -12.68 -7.85 -1.61
CA SER A 341 -13.16 -6.83 -0.66
C SER A 341 -12.11 -6.42 0.39
N LEU A 342 -11.06 -7.22 0.65
CA LEU A 342 -9.92 -6.77 1.46
C LEU A 342 -8.93 -5.89 0.68
N ALA A 343 -9.14 -5.68 -0.63
CA ALA A 343 -8.29 -4.78 -1.41
C ALA A 343 -8.30 -3.36 -0.84
N ASP A 344 -9.46 -2.85 -0.40
CA ASP A 344 -9.59 -1.51 0.19
C ASP A 344 -8.59 -1.29 1.34
N LYS A 345 -8.55 -2.25 2.27
CA LYS A 345 -7.63 -2.26 3.43
C LYS A 345 -6.14 -2.39 3.05
N THR A 346 -5.84 -2.65 1.78
CA THR A 346 -4.48 -2.91 1.28
C THR A 346 -4.09 -2.03 0.10
N LEU A 347 -4.94 -1.07 -0.28
CA LEU A 347 -4.69 -0.16 -1.40
C LEU A 347 -3.38 0.61 -1.26
N ILE A 348 -2.96 0.96 -0.03
CA ILE A 348 -1.68 1.63 0.22
C ILE A 348 -0.46 0.80 -0.23
N ILE A 349 -0.62 -0.53 -0.36
CA ILE A 349 0.39 -1.44 -0.88
C ILE A 349 0.13 -1.73 -2.37
N LEU A 350 -1.13 -2.01 -2.74
CA LEU A 350 -1.48 -2.43 -4.10
C LEU A 350 -1.31 -1.31 -5.13
N LEU A 351 -1.60 -0.05 -4.77
CA LEU A 351 -1.46 1.08 -5.70
C LEU A 351 0.00 1.32 -6.13
N PRO A 352 0.99 1.42 -5.21
CA PRO A 352 2.39 1.46 -5.61
C PRO A 352 2.79 0.34 -6.58
N LEU A 353 2.33 -0.89 -6.35
CA LEU A 353 2.62 -2.03 -7.23
C LEU A 353 1.96 -1.86 -8.60
N THR A 354 0.67 -1.54 -8.65
CA THR A 354 -0.08 -1.28 -9.89
C THR A 354 0.60 -0.20 -10.73
N LEU A 355 1.12 0.85 -10.09
CA LEU A 355 1.82 1.93 -10.78
C LEU A 355 3.05 1.45 -11.57
N LEU A 356 3.70 0.36 -11.16
CA LEU A 356 4.89 -0.15 -11.85
C LEU A 356 4.59 -0.62 -13.29
N LEU A 357 3.35 -1.01 -13.62
CA LEU A 357 2.96 -1.37 -15.00
C LEU A 357 3.04 -0.21 -15.97
N PHE A 358 2.89 1.01 -15.48
CA PHE A 358 2.92 2.17 -16.36
C PHE A 358 4.35 2.58 -16.72
N ILE A 359 5.36 2.15 -15.94
CA ILE A 359 6.76 2.58 -16.07
C ILE A 359 7.39 2.29 -17.44
N PRO A 360 7.23 1.10 -18.05
CA PRO A 360 7.79 0.82 -19.38
C PRO A 360 7.33 1.81 -20.44
N TYR A 361 6.14 2.38 -20.27
CA TYR A 361 5.57 3.33 -21.22
C TYR A 361 6.07 4.78 -21.03
N PHE A 362 6.76 5.08 -19.92
CA PHE A 362 7.39 6.38 -19.67
C PHE A 362 8.81 6.51 -20.25
N HIS A 363 9.30 5.53 -21.02
CA HIS A 363 10.66 5.53 -21.63
C HIS A 363 10.83 6.48 -22.84
N GLN A 364 10.08 7.59 -22.86
CA GLN A 364 10.13 8.56 -23.95
C GLN A 364 10.89 9.81 -23.49
N ASP A 365 11.89 10.25 -24.25
CA ASP A 365 12.61 11.54 -24.08
C ASP A 365 11.72 12.75 -24.45
N VAL A 366 10.44 12.69 -24.10
CA VAL A 366 9.43 13.65 -24.50
C VAL A 366 8.98 14.41 -23.26
N ARG A 367 9.12 15.73 -23.27
CA ARG A 367 8.78 16.62 -22.16
C ARG A 367 7.50 17.41 -22.45
N GLY A 368 6.78 17.81 -21.40
CA GLY A 368 5.68 18.78 -21.50
C GLY A 368 4.47 18.29 -22.31
N ARG A 369 3.89 19.15 -23.18
CA ARG A 369 2.64 18.88 -23.91
C ARG A 369 2.69 17.63 -24.79
N ASP A 370 3.85 17.32 -25.35
CA ASP A 370 4.04 16.14 -26.18
C ASP A 370 4.07 14.86 -25.36
N PHE A 371 4.50 14.94 -24.08
CA PHE A 371 4.39 13.84 -23.14
C PHE A 371 2.91 13.49 -22.91
N PHE A 372 2.08 14.48 -22.58
CA PHE A 372 0.65 14.30 -22.34
C PHE A 372 -0.09 13.78 -23.58
N LYS A 373 0.25 14.29 -24.77
CA LYS A 373 -0.35 13.83 -26.03
C LYS A 373 0.04 12.38 -26.36
N LYS A 374 1.32 12.02 -26.21
CA LYS A 374 1.82 10.66 -26.51
C LYS A 374 1.42 9.63 -25.47
N ASN A 375 1.27 10.03 -24.21
CA ASN A 375 0.99 9.15 -23.07
C ASN A 375 -0.45 9.30 -22.55
N LYS A 376 -1.36 9.85 -23.35
CA LYS A 376 -2.75 10.15 -22.96
C LYS A 376 -3.47 8.95 -22.35
N TYR A 377 -3.24 7.74 -22.85
CA TYR A 377 -3.86 6.51 -22.33
C TYR A 377 -3.31 6.06 -20.98
N ILE A 378 -2.03 6.33 -20.70
CA ILE A 378 -1.40 6.07 -19.39
C ILE A 378 -1.88 7.08 -18.37
N LEU A 379 -2.01 8.35 -18.77
CA LEU A 379 -2.62 9.39 -17.95
C LEU A 379 -4.09 9.12 -17.68
N ILE A 380 -4.84 8.64 -18.67
CA ILE A 380 -6.22 8.15 -18.48
C ILE A 380 -6.19 6.96 -17.51
N GLY A 381 -5.27 6.00 -17.63
CA GLY A 381 -5.13 4.90 -16.68
C GLY A 381 -4.82 5.36 -15.25
N LEU A 382 -3.91 6.32 -15.08
CA LEU A 382 -3.61 6.94 -13.79
C LEU A 382 -4.79 7.74 -13.25
N LEU A 383 -5.54 8.43 -14.11
CA LEU A 383 -6.77 9.16 -13.78
C LEU A 383 -7.94 8.21 -13.48
N SER A 384 -7.99 7.02 -14.07
CA SER A 384 -8.97 5.98 -13.80
C SER A 384 -8.67 5.28 -12.49
N VAL A 385 -7.40 4.98 -12.21
CA VAL A 385 -6.93 4.52 -10.89
C VAL A 385 -7.24 5.60 -9.84
N LEU A 386 -7.03 6.88 -10.17
CA LEU A 386 -7.43 8.02 -9.34
C LEU A 386 -8.96 8.16 -9.23
N GLY A 387 -9.74 7.84 -10.27
CA GLY A 387 -11.21 7.94 -10.27
C GLY A 387 -11.85 6.86 -9.41
N ILE A 388 -11.38 5.62 -9.54
CA ILE A 388 -11.72 4.50 -8.65
C ILE A 388 -11.39 4.89 -7.20
N TYR A 389 -10.20 5.47 -7.00
CA TYR A 389 -9.71 5.97 -5.72
C TYR A 389 -10.56 7.09 -5.09
N LEU A 390 -11.10 8.01 -5.89
CA LEU A 390 -11.91 9.15 -5.42
C LEU A 390 -13.38 8.77 -5.14
N SER A 391 -13.83 7.61 -5.60
CA SER A 391 -15.21 7.13 -5.43
C SER A 391 -15.50 6.45 -4.09
N VAL A 392 -14.53 6.41 -3.16
CA VAL A 392 -14.72 5.84 -1.82
C VAL A 392 -15.60 6.75 -0.96
N ASN A 393 -16.91 6.66 -1.16
CA ASN A 393 -17.88 6.90 -0.10
C ASN A 393 -17.87 5.67 0.78
N VAL A 394 -17.34 5.78 1.99
CA VAL A 394 -17.48 4.73 3.01
C VAL A 394 -18.93 4.78 3.50
N VAL A 395 -19.84 4.18 2.73
CA VAL A 395 -21.16 3.82 3.24
C VAL A 395 -20.93 2.62 4.15
N ASN A 396 -20.89 2.86 5.46
CA ASN A 396 -20.89 1.78 6.44
C ASN A 396 -22.27 1.08 6.35
N PRO A 397 -22.35 -0.20 5.96
CA PRO A 397 -23.62 -0.87 5.69
C PRO A 397 -24.51 -1.06 6.93
N PHE A 398 -24.01 -0.73 8.13
CA PHE A 398 -24.75 -0.84 9.39
C PHE A 398 -25.10 0.52 10.03
N ASN A 399 -24.58 1.62 9.49
CA ASN A 399 -24.90 2.98 9.95
C ASN A 399 -24.48 3.97 8.86
N PRO A 400 -25.41 4.52 8.05
CA PRO A 400 -25.07 5.49 7.01
C PRO A 400 -24.73 6.83 7.67
N VAL A 401 -23.52 6.95 8.19
CA VAL A 401 -22.96 8.21 8.65
C VAL A 401 -22.13 8.74 7.49
N GLU A 402 -22.56 9.87 6.91
CA GLU A 402 -21.67 10.71 6.08
C GLU A 402 -20.33 10.81 6.79
N ASN A 403 -19.25 10.36 6.15
CA ASN A 403 -17.92 10.19 6.73
C ASN A 403 -17.58 11.28 7.78
N PRO A 404 -17.76 11.02 9.09
CA PRO A 404 -17.76 12.06 10.12
C PRO A 404 -16.33 12.51 10.48
N LEU A 405 -15.33 11.89 9.85
CA LEU A 405 -13.91 12.02 10.20
C LEU A 405 -13.09 12.79 9.16
N TYR A 406 -13.71 13.26 8.08
CA TYR A 406 -13.15 14.35 7.27
C TYR A 406 -13.67 15.67 7.83
N PRO A 407 -12.79 16.64 8.15
CA PRO A 407 -13.26 17.89 8.68
C PRO A 407 -14.06 18.55 7.56
N ASN A 408 -15.35 18.74 7.82
CA ASN A 408 -16.30 19.34 6.90
C ASN A 408 -16.06 20.85 6.78
N ILE A 409 -14.82 21.24 6.46
CA ILE A 409 -14.38 22.63 6.37
C ILE A 409 -14.94 23.26 5.08
N PHE A 410 -15.33 22.43 4.10
CA PHE A 410 -15.86 22.85 2.79
C PHE A 410 -16.87 21.86 2.17
N GLY A 411 -17.76 21.22 2.96
CA GLY A 411 -18.96 20.56 2.41
C GLY A 411 -18.75 19.25 1.63
N GLY A 412 -17.76 18.41 1.96
CA GLY A 412 -17.49 17.17 1.22
C GLY A 412 -17.11 17.42 -0.25
N SER A 413 -16.46 16.47 -0.93
CA SER A 413 -15.96 16.59 -2.32
C SER A 413 -14.94 17.72 -2.61
N ALA A 414 -14.87 18.79 -1.80
CA ALA A 414 -14.02 19.95 -2.01
C ALA A 414 -12.55 19.71 -1.61
N GLY A 415 -12.26 18.81 -0.67
CA GLY A 415 -10.87 18.39 -0.40
C GLY A 415 -10.30 17.56 -1.56
N TYR A 416 -11.15 16.70 -2.14
CA TYR A 416 -10.86 16.02 -3.40
C TYR A 416 -10.75 17.01 -4.56
N LEU A 417 -11.60 18.04 -4.60
CA LEU A 417 -11.52 19.15 -5.55
C LEU A 417 -10.22 19.92 -5.36
N ILE A 418 -9.79 20.26 -4.15
CA ILE A 418 -8.56 21.02 -3.87
C ILE A 418 -7.34 20.19 -4.23
N PHE A 419 -7.30 18.89 -3.94
CA PHE A 419 -6.19 18.03 -4.38
C PHE A 419 -6.21 17.82 -5.90
N THR A 420 -7.38 17.65 -6.51
CA THR A 420 -7.57 17.56 -7.97
C THR A 420 -7.29 18.88 -8.68
N VAL A 421 -7.54 20.01 -8.03
CA VAL A 421 -7.27 21.38 -8.49
C VAL A 421 -5.80 21.70 -8.24
N LEU A 422 -5.16 21.23 -7.18
CA LEU A 422 -3.72 21.36 -6.98
C LEU A 422 -2.96 20.49 -7.97
N LEU A 423 -3.38 19.24 -8.16
CA LEU A 423 -2.87 18.35 -9.21
C LEU A 423 -3.14 18.98 -10.58
N GLY A 424 -4.35 19.47 -10.82
CA GLY A 424 -4.77 20.18 -12.02
C GLY A 424 -3.97 21.45 -12.27
N ILE A 425 -3.69 22.27 -11.26
CA ILE A 425 -2.84 23.46 -11.30
C ILE A 425 -1.39 23.07 -11.51
N CYS A 426 -0.90 21.98 -10.90
CA CYS A 426 0.44 21.47 -11.14
C CYS A 426 0.60 20.97 -12.58
N LEU A 427 -0.40 20.25 -13.12
CA LEU A 427 -0.48 19.78 -14.50
C LEU A 427 -0.68 20.94 -15.49
N LEU A 428 -1.50 21.94 -15.14
CA LEU A 428 -1.74 23.16 -15.92
C LEU A 428 -0.51 24.06 -15.90
N LYS A 429 0.22 24.16 -14.79
CA LYS A 429 1.47 24.90 -14.67
C LYS A 429 2.60 24.21 -15.44
N LEU A 430 2.66 22.88 -15.41
CA LEU A 430 3.46 22.07 -16.34
C LEU A 430 3.10 22.31 -17.81
N HIS A 431 1.82 22.57 -18.09
CA HIS A 431 1.32 22.89 -19.43
C HIS A 431 1.57 24.36 -19.85
N LEU A 432 1.60 25.29 -18.89
CA LEU A 432 1.73 26.74 -19.07
C LEU A 432 3.17 27.24 -18.98
N ASP A 433 4.12 26.50 -18.38
CA ASP A 433 5.57 26.77 -18.43
C ASP A 433 6.14 26.56 -19.87
N LYS A 434 5.41 27.00 -20.90
CA LYS A 434 5.73 26.97 -22.35
C LYS A 434 6.94 27.83 -22.74
N ASP A 435 7.29 28.84 -21.95
CA ASP A 435 8.15 29.93 -22.44
C ASP A 435 9.65 29.74 -22.18
N PHE A 436 10.08 28.61 -21.63
CA PHE A 436 11.51 28.36 -21.39
C PHE A 436 12.28 27.69 -22.54
N TYR A 437 11.64 27.47 -23.69
CA TYR A 437 12.28 26.75 -24.82
C TYR A 437 12.55 27.60 -26.08
N ILE A 438 12.37 28.94 -26.03
CA ILE A 438 12.62 29.82 -27.20
C ILE A 438 13.76 30.84 -26.98
N VAL A 439 14.48 30.83 -25.84
CA VAL A 439 15.54 31.84 -25.56
C VAL A 439 16.96 31.26 -25.42
N GLU A 440 17.24 30.04 -25.88
CA GLU A 440 18.64 29.54 -26.03
C GLU A 440 18.98 29.06 -27.45
N ARG A 441 18.32 29.62 -28.48
CA ARG A 441 18.82 29.57 -29.87
C ARG A 441 18.63 30.89 -30.61
N LYS A 442 19.43 31.88 -30.21
CA LYS A 442 20.00 32.98 -31.02
C LYS A 442 21.22 33.42 -30.20
N THR A 443 22.47 33.18 -30.54
CA THR A 443 23.15 33.18 -31.85
C THR A 443 24.46 32.42 -31.70
N GLU A 444 24.65 31.33 -32.43
CA GLU A 444 25.95 30.96 -32.99
C GLU A 444 25.63 30.44 -34.39
N ASP A 445 25.68 31.38 -35.35
CA ASP A 445 25.95 31.16 -36.77
C ASP A 445 26.20 32.56 -37.34
N GLY A 446 27.49 32.88 -37.47
CA GLY A 446 28.04 34.19 -37.87
C GLY A 446 29.42 34.40 -37.28
#